data_AF-A0DKF8-F1
#
_entry.id   AF-A0DKF8-F1
#
_cell.length_a   1.000
_cell.length_b   1.000
_cell.length_c   1.000
_cell.angle_alpha   90.00
_cell.angle_beta   90.00
_cell.angle_gamma   90.00
#
_symmetry.space_group_name_H-M   'P 1'
#
loop_
_entity.id
_entity.type
_entity.pdbx_description
1 polymer ?
#
loop_
_entity_poly.entity_id
_entity_poly.type
_entity_poly.pdbx_seq_one_letter_code
_entity_poly.pdbx_strand_id
1 'polypeptide(L)'
;MKKTLTRYLVEIPTHEYQDKKVYYVIKVTNLETNDYKEVKKRYSELESIHYKILDWISIFKIKIPQLQFPKKKLLFSTNLSEESVIKRRAELQQYFNDVIQHPELQSLGSIEEFIPVTKNRKLPDQNQITQATNNQWSEIEALKKSYLAKHENQVFSLPLQKPQQQIKQQYTFKFGDHAFYDNSAIYTIEITDHYANKSWKFNQRYQDLKENHRQLKKIKIPFELPEFPQKKVINSMDNSDLKDRKTQLEVYLNSIFKYHELVSSNLMVFFIAKSQLDGNEIGCRSKGPSQTTLENSSIKSQSNILDQNDDFDPKQPRKITC
;
A
#
# COMPACT_ATOMS: atom_id res chain seq x y z
N MET A 1 14.97 -27.34 -0.08
CA MET A 1 14.25 -26.15 0.44
C MET A 1 15.26 -25.25 1.11
N LYS A 2 15.45 -24.01 0.65
CA LYS A 2 16.32 -23.04 1.35
C LYS A 2 15.57 -22.59 2.62
N LYS A 3 16.15 -22.84 3.79
CA LYS A 3 15.60 -22.38 5.07
C LYS A 3 15.84 -20.87 5.11
N THR A 4 14.79 -20.07 4.87
CA THR A 4 14.89 -18.61 4.97
C THR A 4 15.24 -18.27 6.42
N LEU A 5 16.36 -17.58 6.64
CA LEU A 5 16.75 -17.17 7.98
C LEU A 5 15.77 -16.07 8.43
N THR A 6 15.07 -16.31 9.54
CA THR A 6 14.21 -15.28 10.14
C THR A 6 15.13 -14.17 10.69
N ARG A 7 15.03 -12.97 10.10
CA ARG A 7 15.88 -11.83 10.48
C ARG A 7 15.33 -11.03 11.66
N TYR A 8 14.01 -10.99 11.80
CA TYR A 8 13.33 -10.19 12.80
C TYR A 8 12.36 -11.04 13.61
N LEU A 9 12.24 -10.71 14.89
CA LEU A 9 11.25 -11.27 15.81
C LEU A 9 10.32 -10.15 16.28
N VAL A 10 9.01 -10.40 16.24
CA VAL A 10 8.01 -9.48 16.79
C VAL A 10 7.44 -10.04 18.09
N GLU A 11 7.49 -9.23 19.13
CA GLU A 11 6.90 -9.52 20.44
C GLU A 11 5.92 -8.39 20.79
N ILE A 12 4.81 -8.73 21.43
CA ILE A 12 3.89 -7.75 22.00
C ILE A 12 3.78 -8.04 23.50
N PRO A 13 4.80 -7.63 24.29
CA PRO A 13 4.92 -8.04 25.69
C PRO A 13 3.80 -7.50 26.58
N THR A 14 3.28 -6.32 26.26
CA THR A 14 2.31 -5.63 27.10
C THR A 14 1.33 -4.78 26.30
N HIS A 15 0.31 -4.29 26.99
CA HIS A 15 -0.66 -3.32 26.51
C HIS A 15 -0.92 -2.26 27.58
N GLU A 16 -1.37 -1.08 27.14
CA GLU A 16 -1.63 0.07 28.00
C GLU A 16 -3.01 0.65 27.70
N TYR A 17 -3.68 1.13 28.74
CA TYR A 17 -4.95 1.84 28.64
C TYR A 17 -4.71 3.35 28.66
N GLN A 18 -5.15 4.05 27.61
CA GLN A 18 -5.10 5.51 27.52
C GLN A 18 -6.44 6.00 26.95
N ASP A 19 -7.11 6.91 27.65
CA ASP A 19 -8.42 7.46 27.25
C ASP A 19 -9.46 6.38 26.89
N LYS A 20 -9.56 5.34 27.73
CA LYS A 20 -10.43 4.16 27.53
C LYS A 20 -10.13 3.37 26.24
N LYS A 21 -8.96 3.55 25.64
CA LYS A 21 -8.49 2.80 24.46
C LYS A 21 -7.30 1.94 24.84
N VAL A 22 -7.21 0.78 24.20
CA VAL A 22 -6.12 -0.18 24.35
C VAL A 22 -5.05 0.10 23.30
N TYR A 23 -3.82 0.25 23.76
CA TYR A 23 -2.61 0.36 22.94
C TYR A 23 -1.72 -0.84 23.20
N TYR A 24 -1.20 -1.43 22.13
CA TYR A 24 -0.27 -2.56 22.18
C TYR A 24 1.16 -2.02 22.05
N VAL A 25 2.05 -2.46 22.92
CA VAL A 25 3.48 -2.16 22.84
C VAL A 25 4.13 -3.25 22.02
N ILE A 26 4.53 -2.91 20.80
CA ILE A 26 5.05 -3.86 19.81
C ILE A 26 6.57 -3.67 19.74
N LYS A 27 7.31 -4.72 20.12
CA LYS A 27 8.76 -4.77 20.08
C LYS A 27 9.21 -5.60 18.89
N VAL A 28 10.03 -5.03 18.02
CA VAL A 28 10.67 -5.75 16.92
C VAL A 28 12.16 -5.80 17.15
N THR A 29 12.70 -7.01 17.24
CA THR A 29 14.11 -7.28 17.48
C THR A 29 14.76 -7.78 16.20
N ASN A 30 15.87 -7.18 15.81
CA ASN A 30 16.77 -7.72 14.79
C ASN A 30 17.60 -8.84 15.44
N LEU A 31 17.40 -10.07 14.98
CA LEU A 31 18.07 -11.25 15.55
C LEU A 31 19.56 -11.32 15.23
N GLU A 32 20.03 -10.56 14.23
CA GLU A 32 21.45 -10.49 13.86
C GLU A 32 22.23 -9.52 14.76
N THR A 33 21.63 -8.37 15.09
CA THR A 33 22.32 -7.29 15.82
C THR A 33 21.88 -7.17 17.27
N ASN A 34 20.80 -7.86 17.67
CA ASN A 34 20.07 -7.66 18.92
C ASN A 34 19.54 -6.24 19.14
N ASP A 35 19.58 -5.37 18.11
CA ASP A 35 18.89 -4.08 18.17
C ASP A 35 17.38 -4.30 18.18
N TYR A 36 16.66 -3.46 18.90
CA TYR A 36 15.21 -3.51 18.91
C TYR A 36 14.58 -2.13 18.78
N LYS A 37 13.32 -2.11 18.36
CA LYS A 37 12.48 -0.93 18.30
C LYS A 37 11.13 -1.24 18.89
N GLU A 38 10.64 -0.32 19.70
CA GLU A 38 9.31 -0.38 20.28
C GLU A 38 8.43 0.67 19.65
N VAL A 39 7.22 0.27 19.27
CA VAL A 39 6.19 1.18 18.80
C VAL A 39 4.87 0.87 19.51
N LYS A 40 4.16 1.94 19.86
CA LYS A 40 2.87 1.87 20.54
C LYS A 40 1.75 2.20 19.56
N LYS A 41 0.81 1.28 19.37
CA LYS A 41 -0.30 1.43 18.41
C LYS A 41 -1.59 0.82 18.95
N ARG A 42 -2.73 1.43 18.64
CA ARG A 42 -4.05 0.81 18.89
C ARG A 42 -4.42 -0.15 17.76
N TYR A 43 -5.34 -1.08 18.05
CA TYR A 43 -5.82 -2.07 17.08
C TYR A 43 -6.23 -1.46 15.72
N SER A 44 -6.96 -0.34 15.70
CA SER A 44 -7.42 0.26 14.43
C SER A 44 -6.31 0.87 13.58
N GLU A 45 -5.20 1.29 14.21
CA GLU A 45 -4.01 1.72 13.46
C GLU A 45 -3.34 0.52 12.79
N LEU A 46 -3.23 -0.59 13.51
CA LEU A 46 -2.70 -1.85 12.99
C LEU A 46 -3.56 -2.41 11.85
N GLU A 47 -4.88 -2.28 11.96
CA GLU A 47 -5.84 -2.64 10.90
C GLU A 47 -5.65 -1.76 9.65
N SER A 48 -5.41 -0.46 9.83
CA SER A 48 -5.09 0.44 8.72
C SER A 48 -3.77 0.07 8.03
N ILE A 49 -2.78 -0.37 8.81
CA ILE A 49 -1.49 -0.86 8.31
C ILE A 49 -1.70 -2.17 7.52
N HIS A 50 -2.54 -3.08 8.02
CA HIS A 50 -2.91 -4.30 7.32
C HIS A 50 -3.52 -4.01 5.94
N TYR A 51 -4.48 -3.09 5.84
CA TYR A 51 -5.08 -2.75 4.55
C TYR A 51 -4.05 -2.19 3.57
N LYS A 52 -3.12 -1.34 4.04
CA LYS A 52 -2.01 -0.88 3.20
C LYS A 52 -1.17 -2.05 2.69
N ILE A 53 -0.84 -3.02 3.55
CA ILE A 53 -0.09 -4.21 3.15
C ILE A 53 -0.84 -4.99 2.07
N LEU A 54 -2.16 -5.17 2.20
CA LEU A 54 -2.98 -5.83 1.19
C LEU A 54 -2.99 -5.06 -0.15
N ASP A 55 -3.10 -3.73 -0.10
CA ASP A 55 -2.99 -2.89 -1.30
C ASP A 55 -1.63 -3.09 -1.98
N TRP A 56 -0.54 -3.11 -1.21
CA TRP A 56 0.80 -3.36 -1.74
C TRP A 56 0.93 -4.75 -2.35
N ILE A 57 0.42 -5.79 -1.68
CA ILE A 57 0.41 -7.16 -2.21
C ILE A 57 -0.35 -7.21 -3.53
N SER A 58 -1.50 -6.55 -3.61
CA SER A 58 -2.33 -6.46 -4.81
C SER A 58 -1.60 -5.75 -5.95
N ILE A 59 -1.10 -4.53 -5.71
CA ILE A 59 -0.43 -3.70 -6.71
C ILE A 59 0.82 -4.39 -7.26
N PHE A 60 1.63 -4.99 -6.39
CA PHE A 60 2.86 -5.67 -6.80
C PHE A 60 2.67 -7.14 -7.18
N LYS A 61 1.43 -7.66 -7.09
CA LYS A 61 1.10 -9.07 -7.29
C LYS A 61 2.09 -9.98 -6.52
N ILE A 62 2.34 -9.63 -5.26
CA ILE A 62 3.26 -10.38 -4.39
C ILE A 62 2.62 -11.73 -4.10
N LYS A 63 3.33 -12.81 -4.40
CA LYS A 63 2.84 -14.16 -4.17
C LYS A 63 3.23 -14.60 -2.76
N ILE A 64 2.38 -14.26 -1.79
CA ILE A 64 2.49 -14.76 -0.41
C ILE A 64 1.20 -15.46 0.02
N PRO A 65 1.25 -16.34 1.03
CA PRO A 65 0.04 -16.86 1.66
C PRO A 65 -0.86 -15.73 2.14
N GLN A 66 -2.17 -16.00 2.20
CA GLN A 66 -3.13 -15.03 2.70
C GLN A 66 -2.82 -14.68 4.16
N LEU A 67 -2.49 -13.41 4.40
CA LEU A 67 -2.28 -12.90 5.75
C LEU A 67 -3.63 -12.74 6.46
N GLN A 68 -3.77 -13.33 7.65
CA GLN A 68 -5.01 -13.30 8.42
C GLN A 68 -4.93 -12.25 9.52
N PHE A 69 -5.58 -11.10 9.33
CA PHE A 69 -5.65 -10.09 10.37
C PHE A 69 -6.71 -10.45 11.43
N PRO A 70 -6.44 -10.27 12.74
CA PRO A 70 -7.36 -10.68 13.80
C PRO A 70 -8.69 -9.91 13.77
N LYS A 71 -9.80 -10.54 13.38
CA LYS A 71 -11.09 -9.85 13.17
C LYS A 71 -11.68 -9.22 14.44
N LYS A 72 -12.40 -8.10 14.30
CA LYS A 72 -13.24 -7.53 15.38
C LYS A 72 -14.37 -8.49 15.72
N LYS A 73 -14.65 -8.69 17.01
CA LYS A 73 -15.87 -9.39 17.45
C LYS A 73 -17.05 -8.44 17.26
N LEU A 74 -18.09 -8.89 16.55
CA LEU A 74 -19.26 -8.06 16.21
C LEU A 74 -20.23 -7.81 17.37
N LEU A 75 -20.18 -8.62 18.44
CA LEU A 75 -21.23 -8.64 19.47
C LEU A 75 -20.78 -8.24 20.88
N PHE A 76 -19.48 -8.04 21.10
CA PHE A 76 -18.94 -7.62 22.40
C PHE A 76 -17.75 -6.69 22.19
N SER A 77 -17.75 -5.52 22.82
CA SER A 77 -16.61 -4.61 22.72
C SER A 77 -15.38 -5.27 23.33
N THR A 78 -14.36 -5.49 22.50
CA THR A 78 -13.12 -6.22 22.84
C THR A 78 -12.28 -5.59 23.94
N ASN A 79 -12.64 -4.40 24.41
CA ASN A 79 -11.96 -3.68 25.49
C ASN A 79 -12.60 -3.93 26.88
N LEU A 80 -13.61 -4.80 26.98
CA LEU A 80 -14.34 -5.02 28.23
C LEU A 80 -13.67 -6.00 29.19
N SER A 81 -12.80 -6.88 28.68
CA SER A 81 -12.14 -7.90 29.48
C SER A 81 -10.65 -7.97 29.16
N GLU A 82 -9.84 -8.09 30.20
CA GLU A 82 -8.39 -8.20 30.10
C GLU A 82 -7.99 -9.45 29.29
N GLU A 83 -8.72 -10.55 29.43
CA GLU A 83 -8.51 -11.79 28.67
C GLU A 83 -8.72 -11.59 27.17
N SER A 84 -9.72 -10.77 26.79
CA SER A 84 -9.96 -10.45 25.38
C SER A 84 -8.82 -9.63 24.80
N VAL A 85 -8.24 -8.71 25.59
CA VAL A 85 -7.07 -7.92 25.20
C VAL A 85 -5.82 -8.80 25.08
N ILE A 86 -5.57 -9.68 26.05
CA ILE A 86 -4.45 -10.64 26.01
C ILE A 86 -4.56 -11.58 24.81
N LYS A 87 -5.76 -12.11 24.54
CA LYS A 87 -5.99 -12.94 23.34
C LYS A 87 -5.68 -12.17 22.07
N ARG A 88 -6.19 -10.94 21.94
CA ARG A 88 -5.95 -10.08 20.78
C ARG A 88 -4.46 -9.74 20.62
N ARG A 89 -3.75 -9.55 21.72
CA ARG A 89 -2.30 -9.34 21.76
C ARG A 89 -1.55 -10.51 21.13
N ALA A 90 -1.89 -11.75 21.52
CA ALA A 90 -1.29 -12.95 20.95
C ALA A 90 -1.62 -13.12 19.46
N GLU A 91 -2.87 -12.88 19.05
CA GLU A 91 -3.28 -12.93 17.64
C GLU A 91 -2.52 -11.90 16.78
N LEU A 92 -2.34 -10.67 17.29
CA LEU A 92 -1.57 -9.63 16.61
C LEU A 92 -0.08 -9.97 16.54
N GLN A 93 0.49 -10.55 17.60
CA GLN A 93 1.88 -10.99 17.61
C GLN A 93 2.13 -12.05 16.53
N GLN A 94 1.25 -13.05 16.41
CA GLN A 94 1.34 -14.05 15.35
C GLN A 94 1.28 -13.38 13.98
N TYR A 95 0.28 -12.53 13.75
CA TYR A 95 0.11 -11.81 12.49
C TYR A 95 1.37 -11.04 12.08
N PHE A 96 1.99 -10.28 12.99
CA PHE A 96 3.19 -9.52 12.65
C PHE A 96 4.43 -10.40 12.43
N ASN A 97 4.54 -11.53 13.13
CA ASN A 97 5.59 -12.51 12.85
C ASN A 97 5.40 -13.14 11.46
N ASP A 98 4.16 -13.40 11.02
CA ASP A 98 3.90 -13.90 9.67
C ASP A 98 4.24 -12.84 8.62
N VAL A 99 3.85 -11.57 8.85
CA VAL A 99 4.19 -10.46 7.95
C VAL A 99 5.70 -10.27 7.82
N ILE A 100 6.43 -10.26 8.93
CA ILE A 100 7.86 -9.94 8.92
C ILE A 100 8.70 -11.09 8.35
N GLN A 101 8.16 -12.30 8.23
CA GLN A 101 8.84 -13.41 7.55
C GLN A 101 8.97 -13.21 6.03
N HIS A 102 8.25 -12.23 5.46
CA HIS A 102 8.31 -11.89 4.05
C HIS A 102 9.20 -10.66 3.82
N PRO A 103 10.44 -10.81 3.32
CA PRO A 103 11.35 -9.68 3.06
C PRO A 103 10.74 -8.63 2.13
N GLU A 104 9.87 -9.04 1.21
CA GLU A 104 9.15 -8.16 0.29
C GLU A 104 8.21 -7.19 1.01
N LEU A 105 7.73 -7.55 2.21
CA LEU A 105 6.85 -6.71 3.01
C LEU A 105 7.62 -5.82 4.00
N GLN A 106 8.84 -6.20 4.39
CA GLN A 106 9.66 -5.45 5.37
C GLN A 106 10.01 -4.05 4.87
N SER A 107 10.22 -3.92 3.55
CA SER A 107 10.56 -2.67 2.88
C SER A 107 9.35 -1.76 2.61
N LEU A 108 8.13 -2.22 2.91
CA LEU A 108 6.95 -1.37 2.82
C LEU A 108 7.01 -0.32 3.93
N GLY A 109 6.86 0.95 3.59
CA GLY A 109 6.93 2.05 4.56
C GLY A 109 5.94 1.96 5.72
N SER A 110 4.91 1.09 5.63
CA SER A 110 3.99 0.80 6.75
C SER A 110 4.54 -0.24 7.74
N ILE A 111 5.43 -1.15 7.32
CA ILE A 111 6.13 -2.13 8.18
C ILE A 111 7.49 -1.61 8.62
N GLU A 112 8.14 -0.78 7.79
CA GLU A 112 9.41 -0.12 8.12
C GLU A 112 9.35 0.66 9.44
N GLU A 113 8.20 1.25 9.77
CA GLU A 113 7.99 1.95 11.05
C GLU A 113 8.26 1.06 12.26
N PHE A 114 8.14 -0.26 12.13
CA PHE A 114 8.38 -1.22 13.21
C PHE A 114 9.85 -1.68 13.27
N ILE A 115 10.62 -1.57 12.18
CA ILE A 115 11.96 -2.15 12.08
C ILE A 115 12.99 -1.27 12.83
N PRO A 116 13.90 -1.86 13.65
CA PRO A 116 14.97 -1.11 14.30
C PRO A 116 15.97 -0.54 13.31
N VAL A 117 16.25 0.76 13.47
CA VAL A 117 17.33 1.43 12.74
C VAL A 117 18.63 1.06 13.44
N THR A 118 19.53 0.36 12.73
CA THR A 118 20.81 -0.10 13.25
C THR A 118 21.67 1.10 13.65
N LYS A 119 21.90 1.31 14.96
CA LYS A 119 22.63 2.48 15.48
C LYS A 119 24.15 2.37 15.28
N ASN A 120 24.67 1.19 14.98
CA ASN A 120 26.10 0.93 14.78
C ASN A 120 26.59 1.11 13.32
N ARG A 121 25.99 2.04 12.56
CA ARG A 121 26.68 2.61 11.40
C ARG A 121 27.46 3.83 11.89
N LYS A 122 28.76 3.66 12.15
CA LYS A 122 29.70 4.79 12.08
C LYS A 122 29.34 5.57 10.81
N LEU A 123 29.08 6.87 10.90
CA LEU A 123 28.98 7.71 9.71
C LEU A 123 30.27 7.46 8.92
N PRO A 124 30.21 6.88 7.71
CA PRO A 124 31.39 6.86 6.88
C PRO A 124 31.64 8.30 6.40
N ASP A 125 32.92 8.63 6.23
CA ASP A 125 33.37 9.93 5.72
C ASP A 125 32.51 10.43 4.56
N GLN A 126 32.39 11.75 4.43
CA GLN A 126 31.52 12.44 3.45
C GLN A 126 31.75 12.03 1.98
N ASN A 127 32.81 11.28 1.67
CA ASN A 127 33.07 10.67 0.36
C ASN A 127 32.40 9.29 0.14
N GLN A 128 31.64 8.76 1.11
CA GLN A 128 30.90 7.49 1.02
C GLN A 128 29.37 7.66 1.24
N ILE A 129 28.86 8.90 1.10
CA ILE A 129 27.42 9.21 1.19
C ILE A 129 26.58 8.40 0.18
N THR A 130 27.20 7.83 -0.86
CA THR A 130 26.55 6.98 -1.88
C THR A 130 26.22 5.55 -1.43
N GLN A 131 26.73 5.03 -0.31
CA GLN A 131 26.56 3.60 0.04
C GLN A 131 25.80 3.31 1.36
N ALA A 132 25.50 4.32 2.18
CA ALA A 132 24.74 4.08 3.42
C ALA A 132 23.21 4.02 3.21
N THR A 133 22.69 4.56 2.11
CA THR A 133 21.31 4.33 1.63
C THR A 133 21.08 2.87 1.17
N ASN A 134 22.13 2.07 1.00
CA ASN A 134 22.11 0.88 0.15
C ASN A 134 21.30 -0.35 0.65
N ASN A 135 20.85 -0.42 1.92
CA ASN A 135 20.11 -1.61 2.41
C ASN A 135 18.59 -1.48 2.21
N GLN A 136 18.02 -0.33 2.53
CA GLN A 136 16.61 -0.04 2.26
C GLN A 136 16.37 0.19 0.76
N TRP A 137 17.39 0.71 0.07
CA TRP A 137 17.36 0.94 -1.36
C TRP A 137 17.56 -0.33 -2.17
N SER A 138 18.42 -1.29 -1.77
CA SER A 138 18.54 -2.56 -2.49
C SER A 138 17.28 -3.42 -2.43
N GLU A 139 16.48 -3.30 -1.36
CA GLU A 139 15.21 -4.03 -1.20
C GLU A 139 14.07 -3.41 -2.03
N ILE A 140 13.95 -2.07 -2.05
CA ILE A 140 13.01 -1.41 -2.97
C ILE A 140 13.48 -1.55 -4.43
N GLU A 141 14.79 -1.59 -4.67
CA GLU A 141 15.35 -1.88 -5.98
C GLU A 141 15.11 -3.34 -6.39
N ALA A 142 15.08 -4.28 -5.45
CA ALA A 142 14.64 -5.66 -5.68
C ALA A 142 13.13 -5.74 -5.98
N LEU A 143 12.30 -4.96 -5.29
CA LEU A 143 10.85 -4.83 -5.58
C LEU A 143 10.63 -4.21 -6.95
N LYS A 144 11.31 -3.10 -7.25
CA LYS A 144 11.34 -2.46 -8.57
C LYS A 144 11.79 -3.46 -9.63
N LYS A 145 12.88 -4.19 -9.42
CA LYS A 145 13.40 -5.20 -10.35
C LYS A 145 12.45 -6.37 -10.53
N SER A 146 11.80 -6.85 -9.47
CA SER A 146 10.79 -7.93 -9.51
C SER A 146 9.51 -7.49 -10.23
N TYR A 147 9.06 -6.25 -9.97
CA TYR A 147 7.93 -5.64 -10.64
C TYR A 147 8.21 -5.42 -12.13
N LEU A 148 9.36 -4.81 -12.46
CA LEU A 148 9.76 -4.58 -13.84
C LEU A 148 9.98 -5.89 -14.58
N ALA A 149 10.63 -6.89 -14.00
CA ALA A 149 10.80 -8.20 -14.64
C ALA A 149 9.46 -8.87 -14.99
N LYS A 150 8.39 -8.61 -14.22
CA LYS A 150 7.04 -9.13 -14.49
C LYS A 150 6.25 -8.29 -15.48
N HIS A 151 6.55 -7.00 -15.58
CA HIS A 151 5.77 -6.01 -16.33
C HIS A 151 6.61 -5.29 -17.41
N GLU A 152 7.76 -5.82 -17.79
CA GLU A 152 8.72 -5.21 -18.72
C GLU A 152 8.05 -4.83 -20.06
N ASN A 153 7.07 -5.64 -20.48
CA ASN A 153 6.32 -5.42 -21.71
C ASN A 153 5.13 -4.44 -21.56
N GLN A 154 4.76 -4.05 -20.34
CA GLN A 154 3.62 -3.19 -20.02
C GLN A 154 4.03 -1.80 -19.50
N VAL A 155 5.24 -1.67 -18.96
CA VAL A 155 5.85 -0.43 -18.48
C VAL A 155 6.74 0.10 -19.60
N PHE A 156 6.33 1.20 -20.22
CA PHE A 156 7.02 1.67 -21.42
C PHE A 156 8.27 2.51 -21.13
N SER A 157 8.37 3.09 -19.92
CA SER A 157 9.50 3.92 -19.55
C SER A 157 9.58 4.19 -18.05
N LEU A 158 10.81 4.29 -17.55
CA LEU A 158 11.13 4.69 -16.18
C LEU A 158 12.07 5.91 -16.18
N PRO A 159 12.24 6.57 -15.01
CA PRO A 159 13.24 7.60 -14.84
C PRO A 159 14.63 7.15 -15.30
N LEU A 160 15.21 7.90 -16.23
CA LEU A 160 16.56 7.63 -16.75
C LEU A 160 17.61 8.30 -15.85
N GLN A 161 18.59 7.53 -15.39
CA GLN A 161 19.80 8.05 -14.76
C GLN A 161 20.76 8.49 -15.87
N LYS A 162 20.71 9.77 -16.27
CA LYS A 162 21.73 10.36 -17.15
C LYS A 162 22.63 11.31 -16.36
N PRO A 163 23.92 11.41 -16.70
CA PRO A 163 24.82 12.41 -16.11
C PRO A 163 24.29 13.84 -16.37
N GLN A 164 24.49 14.73 -15.41
CA GLN A 164 23.88 16.06 -15.15
C GLN A 164 23.79 17.09 -16.30
N GLN A 165 24.11 16.76 -17.55
CA GLN A 165 24.06 17.72 -18.65
C GLN A 165 22.60 17.94 -19.12
N GLN A 166 22.02 19.04 -18.64
CA GLN A 166 20.73 19.63 -19.04
C GLN A 166 19.55 18.65 -19.08
N ILE A 167 19.19 18.12 -17.91
CA ILE A 167 18.03 17.25 -17.76
C ILE A 167 16.76 18.10 -17.98
N LYS A 168 16.24 18.10 -19.21
CA LYS A 168 14.86 18.51 -19.46
C LYS A 168 13.93 17.62 -18.64
N GLN A 169 12.93 18.23 -17.99
CA GLN A 169 11.91 17.53 -17.21
C GLN A 169 11.33 16.35 -18.00
N GLN A 170 11.48 15.13 -17.46
CA GLN A 170 11.07 13.91 -18.17
C GLN A 170 9.54 13.78 -18.23
N TYR A 171 8.85 14.11 -17.13
CA TYR A 171 7.40 13.93 -17.01
C TYR A 171 6.67 15.25 -16.82
N THR A 172 5.62 15.48 -17.60
CA THR A 172 4.65 16.54 -17.36
C THR A 172 3.27 15.97 -17.05
N PHE A 173 2.52 16.70 -16.24
CA PHE A 173 1.21 16.30 -15.75
C PHE A 173 0.16 17.27 -16.26
N LYS A 174 -0.97 16.73 -16.72
CA LYS A 174 -2.15 17.50 -17.07
C LYS A 174 -3.37 16.86 -16.43
N PHE A 175 -4.11 17.63 -15.64
CA PHE A 175 -5.34 17.12 -15.06
C PHE A 175 -6.48 17.27 -16.08
N GLY A 176 -7.22 16.18 -16.27
CA GLY A 176 -8.44 16.11 -17.07
C GLY A 176 -9.69 16.31 -16.22
N ASP A 177 -10.77 15.63 -16.58
CA ASP A 177 -12.02 15.70 -15.84
C ASP A 177 -11.94 15.02 -14.48
N HIS A 178 -13.01 15.13 -13.71
CA HIS A 178 -13.16 14.45 -12.44
C HIS A 178 -14.51 13.74 -12.37
N ALA A 179 -14.56 12.65 -11.62
CA ALA A 179 -15.77 11.92 -11.29
C ALA A 179 -15.92 11.84 -9.77
N PHE A 180 -17.15 11.69 -9.29
CA PHE A 180 -17.41 11.43 -7.87
C PHE A 180 -17.66 9.94 -7.64
N TYR A 181 -16.99 9.40 -6.62
CA TYR A 181 -17.21 8.05 -6.14
C TYR A 181 -17.14 8.09 -4.61
N ASP A 182 -18.17 7.57 -3.94
CA ASP A 182 -18.26 7.56 -2.47
C ASP A 182 -17.93 8.92 -1.83
N ASN A 183 -18.64 9.96 -2.29
CA ASN A 183 -18.46 11.36 -1.87
C ASN A 183 -17.01 11.91 -2.04
N SER A 184 -16.19 11.27 -2.86
CA SER A 184 -14.81 11.65 -3.12
C SER A 184 -14.60 11.97 -4.59
N ALA A 185 -13.97 13.12 -4.86
CA ALA A 185 -13.53 13.47 -6.21
C ALA A 185 -12.32 12.63 -6.62
N ILE A 186 -12.45 11.94 -7.75
CA ILE A 186 -11.41 11.19 -8.45
C ILE A 186 -11.04 12.00 -9.69
N TYR A 187 -9.76 12.37 -9.82
CA TYR A 187 -9.25 13.14 -10.94
C TYR A 187 -8.66 12.20 -11.98
N THR A 188 -8.95 12.44 -13.25
CA THR A 188 -8.20 11.85 -14.36
C THR A 188 -6.94 12.69 -14.57
N ILE A 189 -5.77 12.05 -14.54
CA ILE A 189 -4.46 12.68 -14.68
C ILE A 189 -3.76 12.08 -15.89
N GLU A 190 -3.37 12.91 -16.84
CA GLU A 190 -2.53 12.55 -17.98
C GLU A 190 -1.06 12.83 -17.65
N ILE A 191 -0.21 11.83 -17.86
CA ILE A 191 1.24 11.98 -17.77
C ILE A 191 1.81 11.89 -19.17
N THR A 192 2.68 12.82 -19.53
CA THR A 192 3.49 12.76 -20.75
C THR A 192 4.95 12.51 -20.37
N ASP A 193 5.50 11.39 -20.83
CA ASP A 193 6.94 11.12 -20.81
C ASP A 193 7.58 11.65 -22.09
N HIS A 194 8.33 12.75 -21.96
CA HIS A 194 9.00 13.41 -23.08
C HIS A 194 10.19 12.64 -23.65
N TYR A 195 10.73 11.66 -22.91
CA TYR A 195 11.85 10.85 -23.37
C TYR A 195 11.36 9.64 -24.15
N ALA A 196 10.31 8.98 -23.67
CA ALA A 196 9.68 7.87 -24.37
C ALA A 196 8.72 8.32 -25.49
N ASN A 197 8.38 9.62 -25.51
CA ASN A 197 7.35 10.20 -26.37
C ASN A 197 6.01 9.45 -26.24
N LYS A 198 5.60 9.18 -25.00
CA LYS A 198 4.38 8.46 -24.67
C LYS A 198 3.58 9.23 -23.64
N SER A 199 2.26 9.14 -23.72
CA SER A 199 1.37 9.61 -22.66
C SER A 199 0.40 8.53 -22.24
N TRP A 200 -0.04 8.58 -20.99
CA TRP A 200 -1.08 7.71 -20.45
C TRP A 200 -1.92 8.48 -19.44
N LYS A 201 -3.14 8.00 -19.19
CA LYS A 201 -4.07 8.58 -18.23
C LYS A 201 -4.34 7.59 -17.12
N PHE A 202 -4.44 8.07 -15.89
CA PHE A 202 -4.84 7.27 -14.73
C PHE A 202 -5.76 8.09 -13.82
N ASN A 203 -6.41 7.42 -12.89
CA ASN A 203 -7.37 8.06 -11.97
C ASN A 203 -6.82 8.06 -10.54
N GLN A 204 -6.96 9.19 -9.84
CA GLN A 204 -6.40 9.32 -8.50
C GLN A 204 -7.21 10.30 -7.63
N ARG A 205 -7.34 10.02 -6.33
CA ARG A 205 -7.97 10.97 -5.39
C ARG A 205 -6.95 11.95 -4.83
N TYR A 206 -7.45 13.10 -4.38
CA TYR A 206 -6.63 14.09 -3.65
C TYR A 206 -5.93 13.48 -2.43
N GLN A 207 -6.60 12.61 -1.66
CA GLN A 207 -6.00 12.01 -0.45
C GLN A 207 -4.83 11.10 -0.78
N ASP A 208 -4.89 10.37 -1.89
CA ASP A 208 -3.82 9.47 -2.31
C ASP A 208 -2.58 10.28 -2.72
N LEU A 209 -2.76 11.39 -3.44
CA LEU A 209 -1.68 12.35 -3.75
C LEU A 209 -1.09 13.00 -2.49
N LYS A 210 -1.95 13.33 -1.51
CA LYS A 210 -1.52 13.91 -0.23
C LYS A 210 -0.67 12.93 0.59
N GLU A 211 -1.04 11.65 0.58
CA GLU A 211 -0.27 10.61 1.25
C GLU A 211 1.11 10.44 0.60
N ASN A 212 1.19 10.46 -0.74
CA ASN A 212 2.48 10.47 -1.45
C ASN A 212 3.35 11.66 -1.04
N HIS A 213 2.78 12.88 -0.94
CA HIS A 213 3.51 14.04 -0.43
C HIS A 213 3.99 13.84 1.02
N ARG A 214 3.15 13.28 1.90
CA ARG A 214 3.54 12.98 3.29
C ARG A 214 4.72 12.00 3.36
N GLN A 215 4.75 11.01 2.46
CA GLN A 215 5.87 10.09 2.35
C GLN A 215 7.12 10.77 1.81
N LEU A 216 7.00 11.63 0.79
CA LEU A 216 8.13 12.43 0.27
C LEU A 216 8.77 13.29 1.37
N LYS A 217 7.96 13.91 2.25
CA LYS A 217 8.46 14.69 3.40
C LYS A 217 9.30 13.89 4.41
N LYS A 218 9.16 12.56 4.45
CA LYS A 218 9.97 11.70 5.32
C LYS A 218 11.33 11.36 4.70
N ILE A 219 11.49 11.56 3.40
CA ILE A 219 12.74 11.32 2.69
C ILE A 219 13.63 12.53 2.92
N LYS A 220 14.87 12.29 3.36
CA LYS A 220 15.88 13.35 3.47
C LYS A 220 16.32 13.76 2.06
N ILE A 221 15.81 14.90 1.59
CA ILE A 221 16.20 15.51 0.32
C ILE A 221 16.91 16.85 0.58
N PRO A 222 17.82 17.29 -0.30
CA PRO A 222 18.66 18.47 -0.07
C PRO A 222 17.92 19.80 -0.29
N PHE A 223 16.63 19.78 -0.62
CA PHE A 223 15.82 20.96 -0.91
C PHE A 223 14.46 20.87 -0.24
N GLU A 224 13.80 22.02 -0.11
CA GLU A 224 12.45 22.07 0.47
C GLU A 224 11.40 21.65 -0.56
N LEU A 225 10.49 20.75 -0.15
CA LEU A 225 9.39 20.34 -1.02
C LEU A 225 8.39 21.50 -1.18
N PRO A 226 7.89 21.76 -2.40
CA PRO A 226 6.76 22.65 -2.61
C PRO A 226 5.59 22.29 -1.69
N GLU A 227 4.85 23.30 -1.23
CA GLU A 227 3.69 23.07 -0.39
C GLU A 227 2.63 22.25 -1.13
N PHE A 228 2.03 21.30 -0.43
CA PHE A 228 0.93 20.52 -0.98
C PHE A 228 -0.37 21.35 -0.93
N PRO A 229 -1.17 21.40 -2.00
CA PRO A 229 -2.41 22.16 -2.05
C PRO A 229 -3.31 21.85 -0.86
N GLN A 230 -3.73 22.86 -0.11
CA GLN A 230 -4.50 22.67 1.11
C GLN A 230 -5.94 22.22 0.82
N LYS A 231 -6.53 21.47 1.76
CA LYS A 231 -7.94 21.09 1.69
C LYS A 231 -8.78 22.31 2.11
N LYS A 232 -9.28 23.07 1.14
CA LYS A 232 -10.41 23.98 1.39
C LYS A 232 -11.66 23.15 1.77
N VAL A 233 -12.51 23.72 2.63
CA VAL A 233 -13.84 23.17 2.93
C VAL A 233 -14.65 23.28 1.64
N ILE A 234 -14.67 22.21 0.85
CA ILE A 234 -15.44 22.19 -0.40
C ILE A 234 -16.90 22.14 -0.01
N ASN A 235 -17.68 23.14 -0.45
CA ASN A 235 -19.12 22.99 -0.51
C ASN A 235 -19.43 22.10 -1.73
N SER A 236 -20.07 20.95 -1.56
CA SER A 236 -20.25 19.96 -2.64
C SER A 236 -21.02 20.47 -3.86
N MET A 237 -21.69 21.62 -3.72
CA MET A 237 -22.43 22.32 -4.77
C MET A 237 -21.56 23.29 -5.59
N ASP A 238 -20.33 23.61 -5.14
CA ASP A 238 -19.47 24.60 -5.80
C ASP A 238 -18.30 23.92 -6.54
N ASN A 239 -18.47 23.79 -7.86
CA ASN A 239 -17.46 23.22 -8.76
C ASN A 239 -16.20 24.10 -8.90
N SER A 240 -16.23 25.37 -8.47
CA SER A 240 -15.08 26.27 -8.60
C SER A 240 -13.89 25.82 -7.75
N ASP A 241 -14.13 25.35 -6.52
CA ASP A 241 -13.11 24.83 -5.61
C ASP A 241 -12.36 23.61 -6.17
N LEU A 242 -13.06 22.76 -6.94
CA LEU A 242 -12.47 21.59 -7.57
C LEU A 242 -11.59 21.97 -8.76
N LYS A 243 -11.99 22.99 -9.53
CA LYS A 243 -11.18 23.53 -10.63
C LYS A 243 -9.90 24.15 -10.09
N ASP A 244 -9.99 24.97 -9.04
CA ASP A 244 -8.82 25.57 -8.39
C ASP A 244 -7.87 24.50 -7.85
N ARG A 245 -8.42 23.51 -7.14
CA ARG A 245 -7.62 22.40 -6.59
C ARG A 245 -6.94 21.59 -7.68
N LYS A 246 -7.66 21.31 -8.78
CA LYS A 246 -7.12 20.63 -9.96
C LYS A 246 -5.89 21.39 -10.50
N THR A 247 -6.01 22.69 -10.71
CA THR A 247 -4.91 23.54 -11.17
C THR A 247 -3.74 23.54 -10.18
N GLN A 248 -4.01 23.64 -8.88
CA GLN A 248 -2.97 23.62 -7.85
C GLN A 248 -2.23 22.27 -7.79
N LEU A 249 -2.96 21.15 -7.92
CA LEU A 249 -2.35 19.81 -7.97
C LEU A 249 -1.50 19.61 -9.23
N GLU A 250 -1.94 20.14 -10.37
CA GLU A 250 -1.17 20.12 -11.61
C GLU A 250 0.14 20.90 -11.47
N VAL A 251 0.07 22.12 -10.93
CA VAL A 251 1.26 22.94 -10.64
C VAL A 251 2.18 22.22 -9.66
N TYR A 252 1.63 21.64 -8.59
CA TYR A 252 2.40 20.89 -7.60
C TYR A 252 3.13 19.69 -8.21
N LEU A 253 2.44 18.80 -8.95
CA LEU A 253 3.08 17.62 -9.55
C LEU A 253 4.13 18.03 -10.58
N ASN A 254 3.84 19.01 -11.45
CA ASN A 254 4.83 19.51 -12.40
C ASN A 254 6.02 20.20 -11.70
N SER A 255 5.87 20.69 -10.48
CA SER A 255 6.97 21.32 -9.72
C SER A 255 7.86 20.27 -9.08
N ILE A 256 7.30 19.24 -8.44
CA ILE A 256 8.10 18.20 -7.79
C ILE A 256 8.84 17.32 -8.81
N PHE A 257 8.28 17.12 -10.01
CA PHE A 257 8.91 16.33 -11.08
C PHE A 257 9.97 17.10 -11.88
N LYS A 258 10.25 18.36 -11.53
CA LYS A 258 11.44 19.09 -12.04
C LYS A 258 12.74 18.64 -11.38
N TYR A 259 12.67 18.11 -10.16
CA TYR A 259 13.85 17.70 -9.39
C TYR A 259 14.23 16.25 -9.74
N HIS A 260 15.35 16.07 -10.44
CA HIS A 260 15.79 14.76 -10.91
C HIS A 260 16.01 13.78 -9.76
N GLU A 261 16.53 14.24 -8.62
CA GLU A 261 16.74 13.46 -7.41
C GLU A 261 15.42 12.89 -6.87
N LEU A 262 14.32 13.66 -6.99
CA LEU A 262 13.01 13.24 -6.57
C LEU A 262 12.39 12.27 -7.58
N VAL A 263 12.48 12.56 -8.87
CA VAL A 263 11.95 11.71 -9.95
C VAL A 263 12.64 10.35 -9.95
N SER A 264 13.93 10.33 -9.66
CA SER A 264 14.73 9.11 -9.52
C SER A 264 14.50 8.38 -8.19
N SER A 265 13.77 8.99 -7.25
CA SER A 265 13.45 8.34 -5.98
C SER A 265 12.51 7.16 -6.19
N ASN A 266 12.68 6.11 -5.39
CA ASN A 266 11.87 4.92 -5.50
C ASN A 266 10.36 5.18 -5.40
N LEU A 267 9.96 6.11 -4.53
CA LEU A 267 8.57 6.49 -4.35
C LEU A 267 7.98 7.09 -5.64
N MET A 268 8.73 7.93 -6.36
CA MET A 268 8.28 8.54 -7.61
C MET A 268 8.40 7.60 -8.80
N VAL A 269 9.45 6.78 -8.87
CA VAL A 269 9.56 5.68 -9.84
C VAL A 269 8.34 4.76 -9.71
N PHE A 270 7.97 4.39 -8.49
CA PHE A 270 6.79 3.57 -8.22
C PHE A 270 5.50 4.30 -8.60
N PHE A 271 5.36 5.58 -8.26
CA PHE A 271 4.20 6.38 -8.65
C PHE A 271 4.00 6.38 -10.18
N ILE A 272 5.07 6.60 -10.96
CA ILE A 272 5.03 6.54 -12.42
C ILE A 272 4.67 5.13 -12.90
N ALA A 273 5.36 4.10 -12.39
CA ALA A 273 5.13 2.73 -12.83
C ALA A 273 3.71 2.23 -12.51
N LYS A 274 3.17 2.59 -11.34
CA LYS A 274 1.79 2.30 -10.95
C LYS A 274 0.81 3.01 -11.88
N SER A 275 1.04 4.31 -12.15
CA SER A 275 0.16 5.08 -13.03
C SER A 275 0.08 4.52 -14.45
N GLN A 276 1.17 3.94 -14.98
CA GLN A 276 1.18 3.29 -16.29
C GLN A 276 0.31 2.04 -16.30
N LEU A 277 0.35 1.22 -15.24
CA LEU A 277 -0.51 0.04 -15.13
C LEU A 277 -1.99 0.43 -14.99
N ASP A 278 -2.29 1.38 -14.10
CA ASP A 278 -3.66 1.88 -13.89
C ASP A 278 -4.25 2.45 -15.21
N GLY A 279 -3.42 3.08 -16.04
CA GLY A 279 -3.85 3.60 -17.33
C GLY A 279 -4.04 2.56 -18.43
N ASN A 280 -3.26 1.48 -18.39
CA ASN A 280 -3.37 0.38 -19.36
C ASN A 280 -4.65 -0.46 -19.14
N GLU A 281 -5.21 -0.50 -17.93
CA GLU A 281 -6.47 -1.21 -17.67
C GLU A 281 -7.71 -0.55 -18.32
N ILE A 282 -7.63 0.74 -18.69
CA ILE A 282 -8.71 1.45 -19.40
C ILE A 282 -8.67 1.14 -20.92
N GLY A 283 -7.57 0.63 -21.45
CA GLY A 283 -7.42 0.24 -22.86
C GLY A 283 -7.82 -1.21 -23.19
N CYS A 284 -7.95 -2.08 -22.18
CA CYS A 284 -8.10 -3.54 -22.36
C CYS A 284 -9.28 -4.16 -21.58
N ARG A 285 -10.42 -3.47 -21.46
CA ARG A 285 -11.69 -4.14 -21.15
C ARG A 285 -12.56 -4.23 -22.39
N SER A 286 -12.38 -5.35 -23.08
CA SER A 286 -13.49 -6.04 -23.72
C SER A 286 -14.69 -6.05 -22.77
N LYS A 287 -15.85 -5.70 -23.32
CA LYS A 287 -17.15 -5.72 -22.64
C LYS A 287 -17.39 -7.11 -22.06
N GLY A 288 -17.26 -7.24 -20.74
CA GLY A 288 -17.60 -8.46 -20.01
C GLY A 288 -17.96 -8.11 -18.57
N PRO A 289 -19.05 -8.67 -18.02
CA PRO A 289 -19.47 -8.36 -16.66
C PRO A 289 -18.41 -8.86 -15.69
N SER A 290 -17.93 -7.96 -14.83
CA SER A 290 -17.04 -8.34 -13.73
C SER A 290 -17.81 -9.19 -12.75
N GLN A 291 -17.70 -10.51 -12.89
CA GLN A 291 -17.96 -11.41 -11.78
C GLN A 291 -16.85 -11.24 -10.75
N THR A 292 -17.25 -10.68 -9.62
CA THR A 292 -16.62 -10.82 -8.32
C THR A 292 -16.35 -12.30 -8.03
N THR A 293 -15.11 -12.74 -8.11
CA THR A 293 -14.67 -14.02 -7.53
C THR A 293 -14.54 -13.85 -6.02
N LEU A 294 -15.69 -13.84 -5.35
CA LEU A 294 -15.80 -13.96 -3.91
C LEU A 294 -17.14 -14.61 -3.51
N GLU A 295 -17.55 -15.62 -4.27
CA GLU A 295 -18.64 -16.52 -3.89
C GLU A 295 -18.28 -17.93 -4.36
N ASN A 296 -17.85 -18.77 -3.40
CA ASN A 296 -18.13 -20.21 -3.30
C ASN A 296 -17.20 -20.86 -2.28
N SER A 297 -17.51 -20.65 -1.00
CA SER A 297 -17.26 -21.64 0.05
C SER A 297 -18.56 -21.84 0.83
N SER A 298 -19.54 -22.44 0.14
CA SER A 298 -20.68 -23.05 0.81
C SER A 298 -20.16 -24.27 1.57
N ILE A 299 -19.93 -24.09 2.87
CA ILE A 299 -19.66 -25.17 3.81
C ILE A 299 -20.93 -26.01 3.88
N LYS A 300 -20.89 -27.20 3.30
CA LYS A 300 -21.85 -28.26 3.60
C LYS A 300 -21.62 -28.69 5.05
N SER A 301 -22.47 -28.18 5.92
CA SER A 301 -22.65 -28.70 7.28
C SER A 301 -23.22 -30.12 7.17
N GLN A 302 -22.39 -31.13 7.38
CA GLN A 302 -22.86 -32.47 7.72
C GLN A 302 -23.24 -32.47 9.21
N SER A 303 -24.49 -32.14 9.50
CA SER A 303 -25.12 -32.52 10.76
C SER A 303 -25.69 -33.93 10.57
N ASN A 304 -25.01 -34.91 11.17
CA ASN A 304 -25.61 -36.20 11.49
C ASN A 304 -26.72 -35.97 12.52
N ILE A 305 -27.98 -36.04 12.08
CA ILE A 305 -29.10 -36.34 12.95
C ILE A 305 -29.89 -37.45 12.26
N LEU A 306 -29.91 -38.60 12.92
CA LEU A 306 -30.88 -39.67 12.69
C LEU A 306 -32.28 -39.07 12.85
N ASP A 307 -33.12 -39.23 11.83
CA ASP A 307 -34.48 -39.72 12.03
C ASP A 307 -35.08 -40.08 10.66
N GLN A 308 -35.37 -41.37 10.49
CA GLN A 308 -36.19 -41.90 9.42
C GLN A 308 -37.64 -41.81 9.88
N ASN A 309 -38.52 -41.22 9.06
CA ASN A 309 -39.79 -41.83 8.64
C ASN A 309 -40.55 -40.95 7.63
N ASP A 310 -40.76 -41.56 6.47
CA ASP A 310 -41.94 -41.60 5.60
C ASP A 310 -42.52 -40.38 4.85
N ASP A 311 -42.76 -40.68 3.56
CA ASP A 311 -43.77 -40.19 2.63
C ASP A 311 -43.78 -38.71 2.21
N PHE A 312 -43.38 -38.43 0.95
CA PHE A 312 -44.33 -38.01 -0.13
C PHE A 312 -43.66 -37.72 -1.49
N ASP A 313 -44.15 -38.45 -2.51
CA ASP A 313 -44.44 -38.17 -3.94
C ASP A 313 -43.55 -37.20 -4.80
N PRO A 314 -42.98 -37.66 -5.95
CA PRO A 314 -42.21 -36.84 -6.87
C PRO A 314 -43.07 -36.23 -8.00
N LYS A 315 -42.97 -34.91 -8.20
CA LYS A 315 -43.45 -34.25 -9.44
C LYS A 315 -42.35 -33.55 -10.22
N GLN A 316 -42.47 -33.77 -11.53
CA GLN A 316 -41.51 -33.60 -12.63
C GLN A 316 -41.02 -32.17 -12.90
N PRO A 317 -39.87 -32.03 -13.61
CA PRO A 317 -39.31 -30.75 -14.02
C PRO A 317 -40.01 -30.17 -15.25
N ARG A 318 -40.16 -28.85 -15.30
CA ARG A 318 -40.52 -28.10 -16.52
C ARG A 318 -39.27 -27.47 -17.13
N LYS A 319 -39.03 -27.79 -18.41
CA LYS A 319 -38.13 -27.09 -19.33
C LYS A 319 -38.75 -25.75 -19.73
N ILE A 320 -37.96 -24.68 -19.81
CA ILE A 320 -38.12 -23.61 -20.81
C ILE A 320 -36.73 -23.10 -21.23
N THR A 321 -36.41 -23.32 -22.51
CA THR A 321 -35.51 -22.59 -23.43
C THR A 321 -36.07 -21.17 -23.68
N CYS A 322 -35.32 -20.07 -23.81
CA CYS A 322 -34.04 -19.81 -24.48
C CYS A 322 -33.22 -18.76 -23.71
#